data_AF-A0A6J7KAN0-F1
#
_entry.id   AF-A0A6J7KAN0-F1
#
_cell.length_a   1.000
_cell.length_b   1.000
_cell.length_c   1.000
_cell.angle_alpha   90.00
_cell.angle_beta   90.00
_cell.angle_gamma   90.00
#
_symmetry.space_group_name_H-M   'P 1'
#
loop_
_entity.id
_entity.type
_entity.pdbx_description
1 polymer ?
#
loop_
_entity_poly.entity_id
_entity_poly.type
_entity_poly.pdbx_seq_one_letter_code
_entity_poly.pdbx_strand_id
1 'polypeptide(L)'
;MDGVASRSGVAKTTIYRRHSNRSELLTTVLENAVSAPEVPRDGSVRDKIRFALRQAWHQMDDVLGPGGLAALVANSDPEFTDLFRAALRPHVDMLVSRMREDIDAGLLRPALDADGVVSLMIGAYFGELVRHGEVEPDWLDRTIELLWNLMAPPF
;
A
#
# COMPACT_ATOMS: atom_id res chain seq x y z
N MET A 1 -1.04 -23.56 -0.86
CA MET A 1 0.03 -24.17 -1.70
C MET A 1 -0.40 -24.52 -3.12
N ASP A 2 -1.70 -24.47 -3.47
CA ASP A 2 -2.16 -24.68 -4.86
C ASP A 2 -2.32 -23.39 -5.70
N GLY A 3 -2.48 -22.22 -5.06
CA GLY A 3 -2.87 -20.98 -5.74
C GLY A 3 -1.77 -20.22 -6.51
N VAL A 4 -0.49 -20.58 -6.36
CA VAL A 4 0.65 -19.91 -7.05
C VAL A 4 1.00 -20.64 -8.36
N ALA A 5 0.88 -21.97 -8.38
CA ALA A 5 1.09 -22.77 -9.58
C ALA A 5 -0.07 -22.65 -10.59
N SER A 6 -1.30 -22.44 -10.12
CA SER A 6 -2.47 -22.37 -11.01
C SER A 6 -2.62 -21.03 -11.76
N ARG A 7 -1.97 -19.94 -11.29
CA ARG A 7 -2.07 -18.60 -11.90
C ARG A 7 -0.84 -18.16 -12.71
N SER A 8 0.31 -18.79 -12.52
CA SER A 8 1.56 -18.38 -13.17
C SER A 8 1.85 -19.08 -14.51
N GLY A 9 1.13 -20.15 -14.85
CA GLY A 9 1.36 -20.91 -16.08
C GLY A 9 2.74 -21.59 -16.19
N VAL A 10 3.54 -21.58 -15.12
CA VAL A 10 4.88 -22.17 -15.10
C VAL A 10 4.88 -23.47 -14.32
N ALA A 11 5.40 -24.54 -14.93
CA ALA A 11 5.52 -25.85 -14.30
C ALA A 11 6.36 -25.78 -13.01
N LYS A 12 5.86 -26.40 -11.93
CA LYS A 12 6.48 -26.44 -10.57
C LYS A 12 8.00 -26.70 -10.60
N THR A 13 8.48 -27.55 -11.50
CA THR A 13 9.90 -27.93 -11.63
C THR A 13 10.82 -26.80 -12.13
N THR A 14 10.27 -25.72 -12.70
CA THR A 14 11.04 -24.61 -13.29
C THR A 14 11.31 -23.50 -12.26
N ILE A 15 10.40 -23.29 -11.31
CA ILE A 15 10.51 -22.25 -10.27
C ILE A 15 11.52 -22.65 -9.18
N TYR A 16 11.55 -23.91 -8.77
CA TYR A 16 12.42 -24.38 -7.69
C TYR A 16 13.89 -24.61 -8.08
N ARG A 17 14.30 -24.35 -9.35
CA ARG A 17 15.67 -24.63 -9.82
C ARG A 17 16.67 -23.48 -9.57
N ARG A 18 16.22 -22.28 -9.20
CA ARG A 18 17.07 -21.09 -8.97
C ARG A 18 16.98 -20.45 -7.59
N HIS A 19 16.00 -20.81 -6.76
CA HIS A 19 15.83 -20.27 -5.40
C HIS A 19 15.74 -21.43 -4.41
N SER A 20 16.50 -21.35 -3.33
CA SER A 20 16.82 -22.45 -2.42
C SER A 20 15.63 -22.83 -1.52
N ASN A 21 14.66 -21.93 -1.34
CA ASN A 21 13.41 -22.17 -0.62
C ASN A 21 12.28 -21.20 -1.07
N ARG A 22 11.05 -21.48 -0.60
CA ARG A 22 9.85 -20.68 -0.89
C ARG A 22 9.99 -19.22 -0.44
N SER A 23 10.63 -18.98 0.69
CA SER A 23 10.83 -17.67 1.31
C SER A 23 11.68 -16.78 0.42
N GLU A 24 12.80 -17.29 -0.09
CA GLU A 24 13.72 -16.58 -0.99
C GLU A 24 13.01 -16.18 -2.29
N LEU A 25 12.24 -17.09 -2.88
CA LEU A 25 11.43 -16.79 -4.06
C LEU A 25 10.41 -15.69 -3.77
N LEU A 26 9.71 -15.78 -2.63
CA LEU A 26 8.68 -14.82 -2.28
C LEU A 26 9.25 -13.43 -2.00
N THR A 27 10.39 -13.37 -1.30
CA THR A 27 11.16 -12.13 -1.11
C THR A 27 11.55 -11.53 -2.44
N THR A 28 12.20 -12.30 -3.33
CA THR A 28 12.61 -11.80 -4.66
C THR A 28 11.41 -11.35 -5.48
N VAL A 29 10.28 -12.07 -5.44
CA VAL A 29 9.06 -11.66 -6.17
C VAL A 29 8.51 -10.35 -5.61
N LEU A 30 8.41 -10.21 -4.29
CA LEU A 30 7.91 -8.99 -3.66
C LEU A 30 8.85 -7.80 -3.87
N GLU A 31 10.17 -7.99 -3.80
CA GLU A 31 11.16 -6.95 -4.10
C GLU A 31 11.11 -6.46 -5.55
N ASN A 32 10.75 -7.33 -6.50
CA ASN A 32 10.62 -6.94 -7.90
C ASN A 32 9.23 -6.40 -8.26
N ALA A 33 8.18 -6.83 -7.55
CA ALA A 33 6.81 -6.41 -7.81
C ALA A 33 6.45 -5.11 -7.10
N VAL A 34 6.95 -4.92 -5.88
CA VAL A 34 6.81 -3.67 -5.14
C VAL A 34 7.84 -2.69 -5.67
N SER A 35 7.35 -1.68 -6.39
CA SER A 35 8.22 -0.63 -6.92
C SER A 35 8.89 0.16 -5.79
N ALA A 36 10.01 0.82 -6.07
CA ALA A 36 10.65 1.65 -5.06
C ALA A 36 9.68 2.73 -4.54
N PRO A 37 9.75 3.08 -3.25
CA PRO A 37 8.99 4.19 -2.71
C PRO A 37 9.29 5.48 -3.46
N GLU A 38 8.28 6.05 -4.10
CA GLU A 38 8.32 7.39 -4.65
C GLU A 38 7.16 8.22 -4.07
N VAL A 39 7.48 9.35 -3.43
CA VAL A 39 6.53 10.43 -3.12
C VAL A 39 7.27 11.69 -3.54
N PRO A 40 6.75 12.44 -4.53
CA PRO A 40 7.36 13.69 -4.96
C PRO A 40 7.62 14.63 -3.78
N ARG A 41 8.76 15.31 -3.78
CA ARG A 41 9.04 16.36 -2.78
C ARG A 41 8.24 17.61 -3.05
N ASP A 42 8.16 17.97 -4.34
CA ASP A 42 7.47 19.15 -4.83
C ASP A 42 5.98 18.85 -5.10
N GLY A 43 5.19 19.92 -5.18
CA GLY A 43 3.75 19.84 -5.44
C GLY A 43 2.91 20.05 -4.18
N SER A 44 1.59 20.09 -4.37
CA SER A 44 0.67 20.27 -3.25
C SER A 44 0.64 19.03 -2.36
N VAL A 45 0.30 19.21 -1.07
CA VAL A 45 0.13 18.09 -0.13
C VAL A 45 -0.87 17.05 -0.68
N ARG A 46 -1.95 17.51 -1.32
CA ARG A 46 -2.94 16.64 -1.98
C ARG A 46 -2.31 15.79 -3.08
N ASP A 47 -1.45 16.37 -3.91
CA ASP A 47 -0.83 15.65 -5.02
C ASP A 47 0.13 14.58 -4.51
N LYS A 48 0.89 14.89 -3.46
CA LYS A 48 1.78 13.94 -2.79
C LYS A 48 1.02 12.75 -2.20
N ILE A 49 -0.08 13.02 -1.48
CA ILE A 49 -0.96 11.99 -0.93
C ILE A 49 -1.59 11.16 -2.06
N ARG A 50 -2.11 11.81 -3.11
CA ARG A 50 -2.70 11.13 -4.27
C ARG A 50 -1.69 10.21 -4.95
N PHE A 51 -0.47 10.67 -5.16
CA PHE A 51 0.59 9.87 -5.76
C PHE A 51 0.85 8.60 -4.92
N ALA A 52 1.08 8.79 -3.62
CA ALA A 52 1.40 7.69 -2.71
C ALA A 52 0.28 6.65 -2.63
N LEU A 53 -0.99 7.10 -2.59
CA LEU A 53 -2.13 6.20 -2.52
C LEU A 53 -2.40 5.46 -3.83
N ARG A 54 -2.18 6.08 -4.99
CA ARG A 54 -2.22 5.37 -6.27
C ARG A 54 -1.21 4.23 -6.32
N GLN A 55 0.01 4.48 -5.82
CA GLN A 55 1.01 3.43 -5.69
C GLN A 55 0.53 2.32 -4.74
N ALA A 56 0.02 2.67 -3.55
CA ALA A 56 -0.47 1.69 -2.59
C ALA A 56 -1.62 0.82 -3.16
N TRP A 57 -2.56 1.41 -3.89
CA TRP A 57 -3.65 0.66 -4.51
C TRP A 57 -3.23 -0.23 -5.64
N HIS A 58 -2.30 0.23 -6.48
CA HIS A 58 -1.67 -0.65 -7.47
C HIS A 58 -1.02 -1.87 -6.80
N GLN A 59 -0.34 -1.68 -5.65
CA GLN A 59 0.21 -2.81 -4.88
C GLN A 59 -0.90 -3.75 -4.33
N MET A 60 -2.04 -3.20 -3.91
CA MET A 60 -3.14 -4.00 -3.36
C MET A 60 -3.92 -4.77 -4.44
N ASP A 61 -4.16 -4.16 -5.59
CA ASP A 61 -4.99 -4.74 -6.66
C ASP A 61 -4.16 -5.63 -7.59
N ASP A 62 -3.06 -5.10 -8.14
CA ASP A 62 -2.29 -5.78 -9.20
C ASP A 62 -1.23 -6.73 -8.65
N VAL A 63 -0.58 -6.38 -7.52
CA VAL A 63 0.50 -7.21 -6.95
C VAL A 63 -0.05 -8.25 -5.99
N LEU A 64 -0.90 -7.83 -5.06
CA LEU A 64 -1.45 -8.71 -4.02
C LEU A 64 -2.67 -9.50 -4.52
N GLY A 65 -3.58 -8.79 -5.20
CA GLY A 65 -4.87 -9.29 -5.65
C GLY A 65 -5.78 -9.79 -4.52
N PRO A 66 -7.01 -10.22 -4.82
CA PRO A 66 -8.00 -10.58 -3.81
C PRO A 66 -7.54 -11.70 -2.86
N GLY A 67 -6.84 -12.71 -3.40
CA GLY A 67 -6.35 -13.84 -2.61
C GLY A 67 -5.18 -13.49 -1.67
N GLY A 68 -4.25 -12.63 -2.11
CA GLY A 68 -3.18 -12.15 -1.24
C GLY A 68 -3.71 -11.22 -0.16
N LEU A 69 -4.70 -10.38 -0.51
CA LEU A 69 -5.35 -9.48 0.44
C LEU A 69 -6.09 -10.25 1.54
N ALA A 70 -6.84 -11.29 1.16
CA ALA A 70 -7.47 -12.18 2.12
C ALA A 70 -6.45 -12.88 3.03
N ALA A 71 -5.33 -13.34 2.48
CA ALA A 71 -4.26 -13.96 3.28
C ALA A 71 -3.60 -12.99 4.25
N LEU A 72 -3.38 -11.74 3.83
CA LEU A 72 -2.83 -10.66 4.64
C LEU A 72 -3.76 -10.30 5.82
N VAL A 73 -5.06 -10.17 5.56
CA VAL A 73 -6.06 -9.81 6.58
C VAL A 73 -6.30 -10.96 7.56
N ALA A 74 -6.43 -12.19 7.05
CA ALA A 74 -6.63 -13.37 7.88
C ALA A 74 -5.35 -13.87 8.57
N ASN A 75 -4.20 -13.32 8.20
CA ASN A 75 -2.88 -13.83 8.56
C ASN A 75 -2.74 -15.35 8.33
N SER A 76 -3.33 -15.86 7.25
CA SER A 76 -3.37 -17.30 6.96
C SER A 76 -2.02 -17.86 6.48
N ASP A 77 -1.09 -16.96 6.14
CA ASP A 77 0.31 -17.25 5.82
C ASP A 77 1.18 -16.16 6.49
N PRO A 78 1.66 -16.41 7.73
CA PRO A 78 2.42 -15.43 8.50
C PRO A 78 3.72 -14.99 7.83
N GLU A 79 4.43 -15.92 7.19
CA GLU A 79 5.66 -15.62 6.46
C GLU A 79 5.40 -14.63 5.32
N PHE A 80 4.37 -14.88 4.53
CA PHE A 80 3.94 -13.96 3.48
C PHE A 80 3.50 -12.61 4.03
N THR A 81 2.72 -12.63 5.11
CA THR A 81 2.22 -11.41 5.78
C THR A 81 3.39 -10.54 6.24
N ASP A 82 4.40 -11.13 6.87
CA ASP A 82 5.58 -10.42 7.37
C ASP A 82 6.41 -9.84 6.22
N LEU A 83 6.66 -10.61 5.16
CA LEU A 83 7.39 -10.14 3.98
C LEU A 83 6.65 -9.00 3.28
N PHE A 84 5.33 -9.11 3.11
CA PHE A 84 4.54 -8.06 2.46
C PHE A 84 4.51 -6.78 3.32
N ARG A 85 4.34 -6.91 4.65
CA ARG A 85 4.43 -5.76 5.57
C ARG A 85 5.80 -5.10 5.54
N ALA A 86 6.87 -5.89 5.45
CA ALA A 86 8.24 -5.38 5.31
C ALA A 86 8.43 -4.62 3.99
N ALA A 87 7.88 -5.13 2.88
CA ALA A 87 7.95 -4.48 1.58
C ALA A 87 7.16 -3.15 1.52
N LEU A 88 6.01 -3.07 2.20
CA LEU A 88 5.21 -1.83 2.23
C LEU A 88 5.72 -0.77 3.21
N ARG A 89 6.45 -1.15 4.26
CA ARG A 89 6.90 -0.22 5.30
C ARG A 89 7.68 0.99 4.76
N PRO A 90 8.63 0.85 3.83
CA PRO A 90 9.31 2.00 3.23
C PRO A 90 8.37 3.01 2.54
N HIS A 91 7.27 2.55 1.93
CA HIS A 91 6.27 3.45 1.31
C HIS A 91 5.51 4.26 2.36
N VAL A 92 5.08 3.58 3.43
CA VAL A 92 4.38 4.20 4.55
C VAL A 92 5.29 5.22 5.23
N ASP A 93 6.51 4.82 5.58
CA ASP A 93 7.48 5.68 6.28
C ASP A 93 7.80 6.94 5.48
N MET A 94 7.95 6.81 4.16
CA MET A 94 8.23 7.95 3.29
C MET A 94 7.03 8.91 3.19
N LEU A 95 5.79 8.41 3.06
CA LEU A 95 4.61 9.28 3.06
C LEU A 95 4.45 9.99 4.41
N VAL A 96 4.61 9.26 5.52
CA VAL A 96 4.57 9.84 6.87
C VAL A 96 5.65 10.91 7.04
N SER A 97 6.87 10.66 6.54
CA SER A 97 7.95 11.66 6.56
C SER A 97 7.57 12.92 5.78
N ARG A 98 6.98 12.79 4.59
CA ARG A 98 6.54 13.95 3.79
C ARG A 98 5.42 14.73 4.45
N MET A 99 4.47 14.03 5.06
CA MET A 99 3.41 14.69 5.83
C MET A 99 3.98 15.45 7.03
N ARG A 100 5.00 14.92 7.72
CA ARG A 100 5.67 15.63 8.81
C ARG A 100 6.37 16.90 8.32
N GLU A 101 7.07 16.83 7.20
CA GLU A 101 7.66 18.03 6.57
C GLU A 101 6.59 19.07 6.19
N ASP A 102 5.42 18.63 5.71
CA ASP A 102 4.29 19.51 5.39
C ASP A 102 3.64 20.13 6.64
N ILE A 103 3.64 19.42 7.77
CA ILE A 103 3.22 19.96 9.08
C ILE A 103 4.21 21.05 9.52
N ASP A 104 5.52 20.78 9.44
CA ASP A 104 6.57 21.73 9.83
C ASP A 104 6.56 22.99 8.95
N ALA A 105 6.18 22.85 7.68
CA ALA A 105 5.99 23.96 6.74
C ALA A 105 4.66 24.72 6.93
N GLY A 106 3.79 24.31 7.87
CA GLY A 106 2.49 24.93 8.11
C GLY A 106 1.44 24.66 7.02
N LEU A 107 1.69 23.69 6.14
CA LEU A 107 0.77 23.28 5.07
C LEU A 107 -0.31 22.30 5.55
N LEU A 108 -0.09 21.70 6.72
CA LEU A 108 -1.02 20.80 7.40
C LEU A 108 -1.29 21.30 8.83
N ARG A 109 -2.38 20.80 9.42
CA ARG A 109 -2.78 21.10 10.80
C ARG A 109 -1.63 20.79 11.77
N PRO A 110 -1.32 21.69 12.73
CA PRO A 110 -0.37 21.40 13.79
C PRO A 110 -0.76 20.17 14.60
N ALA A 111 0.23 19.35 14.98
CA ALA A 111 0.03 18.11 15.74
C ALA A 111 -0.89 17.07 15.07
N LEU A 112 -1.05 17.12 13.74
CA LEU A 112 -1.70 16.06 12.98
C LEU A 112 -0.93 14.75 13.15
N ASP A 113 -1.65 13.68 13.50
CA ASP A 113 -1.09 12.32 13.52
C ASP A 113 -0.95 11.79 12.09
N ALA A 114 0.22 12.02 11.49
CA ALA A 114 0.50 11.60 10.12
C ALA A 114 0.39 10.08 9.93
N ASP A 115 0.81 9.29 10.90
CA ASP A 115 0.74 7.82 10.82
C ASP A 115 -0.72 7.33 10.90
N GLY A 116 -1.49 7.91 11.82
CA GLY A 116 -2.93 7.68 11.93
C GLY A 116 -3.68 8.06 10.65
N VAL A 117 -3.33 9.17 10.00
CA VAL A 117 -3.93 9.56 8.72
C VAL A 117 -3.63 8.56 7.61
N VAL A 118 -2.38 8.10 7.47
CA VAL A 118 -2.03 7.07 6.48
C VAL A 118 -2.80 5.78 6.75
N SER A 119 -2.92 5.38 8.02
CA SER A 119 -3.72 4.23 8.42
C SER A 119 -5.20 4.39 8.09
N LEU A 120 -5.78 5.58 8.26
CA LEU A 120 -7.16 5.89 7.89
C LEU A 120 -7.39 5.80 6.37
N MET A 121 -6.44 6.29 5.56
CA MET A 121 -6.53 6.20 4.10
C MET A 121 -6.54 4.74 3.62
N ILE A 122 -5.66 3.91 4.19
CA ILE A 122 -5.64 2.46 3.93
C ILE A 122 -6.97 1.82 4.39
N GLY A 123 -7.46 2.19 5.57
CA GLY A 123 -8.74 1.74 6.08
C GLY A 123 -9.93 2.10 5.19
N ALA A 124 -9.94 3.29 4.59
CA ALA A 124 -10.97 3.73 3.65
C ALA A 124 -11.01 2.84 2.39
N TYR A 125 -9.86 2.43 1.87
CA TYR A 125 -9.79 1.46 0.76
C TYR A 125 -10.42 0.11 1.14
N PHE A 126 -10.01 -0.45 2.28
CA PHE A 126 -10.58 -1.70 2.76
C PHE A 126 -12.09 -1.60 3.02
N GLY A 127 -12.54 -0.48 3.58
CA GLY A 127 -13.95 -0.22 3.84
C GLY A 127 -14.78 -0.19 2.54
N GLU A 128 -14.27 0.47 1.50
CA GLU A 128 -14.93 0.51 0.20
C GLU A 128 -14.98 -0.88 -0.43
N LEU A 129 -13.84 -1.58 -0.45
CA LEU A 129 -13.76 -2.94 -0.98
C LEU A 129 -14.71 -3.92 -0.26
N VAL A 130 -14.83 -3.82 1.07
CA VAL A 130 -15.74 -4.68 1.84
C VAL A 130 -17.21 -4.36 1.55
N ARG A 131 -17.55 -3.09 1.37
CA ARG A 131 -18.93 -2.65 1.15
C ARG A 131 -19.42 -2.90 -0.28
N HIS A 132 -18.52 -2.73 -1.24
CA HIS A 132 -18.87 -2.68 -2.67
C HIS A 132 -18.27 -3.82 -3.48
N GLY A 133 -17.26 -4.53 -2.95
CA GLY A 133 -16.58 -5.63 -3.64
C GLY A 133 -15.47 -5.17 -4.59
N GLU A 134 -15.38 -3.88 -4.87
CA GLU A 134 -14.38 -3.22 -5.69
C GLU A 134 -14.11 -1.81 -5.18
N VAL A 135 -13.04 -1.19 -5.67
CA VAL A 135 -12.72 0.21 -5.37
C VAL A 135 -12.68 0.99 -6.67
N GLU A 136 -13.65 1.89 -6.83
CA GLU A 136 -13.76 2.72 -8.02
C GLU A 136 -12.53 3.65 -8.16
N PRO A 137 -12.06 3.93 -9.40
CA PRO A 137 -10.90 4.81 -9.62
C PRO A 137 -11.06 6.21 -9.03
N ASP A 138 -12.30 6.70 -8.90
CA ASP A 138 -12.62 8.02 -8.36
C ASP A 138 -12.66 8.07 -6.81
N TRP A 139 -12.68 6.90 -6.15
CA TRP A 139 -12.74 6.79 -4.70
C TRP A 139 -11.56 7.50 -4.04
N LEU A 140 -10.40 7.53 -4.71
CA LEU A 140 -9.20 8.19 -4.19
C LEU A 140 -9.46 9.66 -3.93
N ASP A 141 -9.93 10.32 -4.98
CA ASP A 141 -10.07 11.76 -5.01
C ASP A 141 -11.19 12.16 -4.03
N ARG A 142 -12.27 11.37 -3.98
CA ARG A 142 -13.33 11.55 -2.98
C ARG A 142 -12.82 11.37 -1.55
N THR A 143 -12.03 10.33 -1.27
CA THR A 143 -11.47 10.06 0.06
C THR A 143 -10.51 11.16 0.51
N ILE A 144 -9.64 11.63 -0.38
CA ILE A 144 -8.71 12.73 -0.09
C ILE A 144 -9.47 14.00 0.26
N GLU A 145 -10.51 14.37 -0.50
CA GLU A 145 -11.30 15.56 -0.20
C GLU A 145 -12.08 15.45 1.12
N LEU A 146 -12.60 14.25 1.45
CA LEU A 146 -13.24 14.02 2.75
C LEU A 146 -12.26 14.22 3.91
N LEU A 147 -11.06 13.64 3.81
CA LEU A 147 -10.04 13.72 4.84
C LEU A 147 -9.32 15.06 4.86
N TRP A 148 -9.36 15.84 3.77
CA TRP A 148 -8.72 17.14 3.69
C TRP A 148 -9.23 18.10 4.77
N ASN A 149 -10.52 18.06 5.09
CA ASN A 149 -11.10 18.89 6.16
C ASN A 149 -10.50 18.60 7.56
N LEU A 150 -9.99 17.38 7.77
CA LEU A 150 -9.31 17.00 9.02
C LEU A 150 -7.84 17.44 9.03
N MET A 151 -7.21 17.47 7.85
CA MET A 151 -5.78 17.72 7.68
C MET A 151 -5.43 19.19 7.44
N ALA A 152 -6.35 19.97 6.86
CA ALA A 152 -6.08 21.35 6.48
C ALA A 152 -5.74 22.22 7.71
N PRO A 153 -4.83 23.21 7.53
CA PRO A 153 -4.49 24.14 8.60
C PRO A 153 -5.73 24.95 9.02
N PRO A 154 -5.85 25.30 10.31
CA PRO A 154 -6.92 26.18 10.77
C PRO A 154 -6.82 27.56 10.08
N PHE A 155 -7.97 28.15 9.78
CA PHE A 155 -8.08 29.51 9.23
C PHE A 155 -7.56 30.58 10.19
#